data_AF-A0A9Q0F432-F1
#
_entry.id   AF-A0A9Q0F432-F1
#
_cell.length_a   1.000
_cell.length_b   1.000
_cell.length_c   1.000
_cell.angle_alpha   90.00
_cell.angle_beta   90.00
_cell.angle_gamma   90.00
#
_symmetry.space_group_name_H-M   'P 1'
#
loop_
_entity.id
_entity.type
_entity.pdbx_description
1 polymer ?
#
loop_
_entity_poly.entity_id
_entity_poly.type
_entity_poly.pdbx_seq_one_letter_code
_entity_poly.pdbx_strand_id
1 'polypeptide(L)'
;MYEQLKSLEGAMVEKVSNPKPKIQMVPSILRKKQNLEKYYNPVVLALGPIHHNDTELEESEKLKLLLAGHFIKKNAVDKEDLCNKILTKIEYLKGCYAENLLAIYGDEQLTWMFLVDGCAVLGFIQCLVVEVEGGKKVGFRYDKLNALNVKIDRIPFIIRDLFLLENQVPYQLLLLICSVTANSERLIGRIKMLAAERAGAEAPPSPESVKGGEPHHLLDLLRDYLVIKHEDSLKEEKFPCSNRKAQNVFELQRGEPSQSILPGFKQTGSHEQQQNGKEKKPQYSNQYTFRNVAELKASGIEFKRSKTNSLKAISFDPSWFLGIVKLPLLRVSDDSAPTFLNLIAYEMCPDFKNEYDVTSYICFLDSLIDQPEDVAELRKANILHNLFGSDEEVASLFNEIATDLVPNPKFYGDVKEQIEDVFQNKWK
;
A
#
# COMPACT_ATOMS: atom_id res chain seq x y z
N MET A 1 -45.25 2.24 10.94
CA MET A 1 -45.02 3.69 10.75
C MET A 1 -44.42 4.35 11.98
N TYR A 2 -45.08 4.40 13.15
CA TYR A 2 -44.52 5.05 14.35
C TYR A 2 -43.17 4.45 14.82
N GLU A 3 -43.07 3.12 14.95
CA GLU A 3 -41.79 2.45 15.28
C GLU A 3 -40.73 2.60 14.18
N GLN A 4 -41.16 2.72 12.90
CA GLN A 4 -40.24 3.01 11.79
C GLN A 4 -39.72 4.45 11.86
N LEU A 5 -40.56 5.43 12.22
CA LEU A 5 -40.15 6.81 12.45
C LEU A 5 -39.20 6.93 13.65
N LYS A 6 -39.45 6.18 14.73
CA LYS A 6 -38.57 6.10 15.90
C LYS A 6 -37.20 5.48 15.55
N SER A 7 -37.17 4.53 14.61
CA SER A 7 -35.90 4.00 14.11
C SER A 7 -35.07 5.04 13.33
N LEU A 8 -35.70 6.08 12.74
CA LEU A 8 -34.98 7.19 12.11
C LEU A 8 -34.28 8.09 13.14
N GLU A 9 -34.88 8.28 14.32
CA GLU A 9 -34.28 9.03 15.42
C GLU A 9 -33.07 8.29 16.02
N GLY A 10 -33.15 6.96 16.11
CA GLY A 10 -32.01 6.11 16.50
C GLY A 10 -30.94 5.90 15.42
N ALA A 11 -31.27 6.13 14.14
CA ALA A 11 -30.35 6.03 13.01
C ALA A 11 -29.46 7.28 12.84
N MET A 12 -29.76 8.37 13.56
CA MET A 12 -28.84 9.49 13.71
C MET A 12 -27.69 9.06 14.62
N VAL A 13 -26.71 8.36 14.03
CA VAL A 13 -25.52 7.87 14.71
C VAL A 13 -24.81 9.05 15.40
N GLU A 14 -24.66 8.98 16.72
CA GLU A 14 -23.72 9.85 17.45
C GLU A 14 -22.37 9.76 16.74
N LYS A 15 -21.80 10.91 16.36
CA LYS A 15 -20.45 10.96 15.78
C LYS A 15 -19.47 10.36 16.78
N VAL A 16 -19.17 9.07 16.65
CA VAL A 16 -18.06 8.45 17.35
C VAL A 16 -16.81 9.23 16.97
N SER A 17 -16.14 9.82 17.95
CA SER A 17 -14.86 10.48 17.74
C SER A 17 -13.84 9.40 17.37
N ASN A 18 -13.30 9.48 16.15
CA ASN A 18 -12.35 8.51 15.58
C ASN A 18 -12.80 7.02 15.62
N PRO A 19 -13.75 6.60 14.76
CA PRO A 19 -13.97 5.18 14.54
C PRO A 19 -12.68 4.53 14.02
N LYS A 20 -12.33 3.38 14.58
CA LYS A 20 -11.24 2.53 14.09
C LYS A 20 -11.77 1.67 12.93
N PRO A 21 -11.07 1.62 11.79
CA PRO A 21 -11.43 0.72 10.70
C PRO A 21 -11.53 -0.73 11.18
N LYS A 22 -12.60 -1.40 10.75
CA LYS A 22 -12.88 -2.80 11.00
C LYS A 22 -12.48 -3.63 9.79
N ILE A 23 -12.05 -4.85 10.06
CA ILE A 23 -12.00 -5.92 9.05
C ILE A 23 -13.43 -6.24 8.64
N GLN A 24 -13.73 -6.09 7.35
CA GLN A 24 -15.09 -6.21 6.83
C GLN A 24 -15.13 -6.68 5.37
N MET A 25 -16.33 -6.99 4.89
CA MET A 25 -16.57 -7.30 3.48
C MET A 25 -16.28 -6.09 2.60
N VAL A 26 -15.82 -6.34 1.37
CA VAL A 26 -15.67 -5.34 0.32
C VAL A 26 -17.03 -4.66 0.08
N PRO A 27 -17.06 -3.31 -0.01
CA PRO A 27 -18.30 -2.58 -0.30
C PRO A 27 -19.03 -3.15 -1.52
N SER A 28 -20.34 -3.36 -1.39
CA SER A 28 -21.12 -4.06 -2.43
C SER A 28 -21.09 -3.39 -3.81
N ILE A 29 -20.83 -2.08 -3.87
CA ILE A 29 -20.66 -1.32 -5.11
C ILE A 29 -19.43 -1.78 -5.91
N LEU A 30 -18.37 -2.22 -5.23
CA LEU A 30 -17.17 -2.78 -5.86
C LEU A 30 -17.35 -4.28 -6.10
N ARG A 31 -17.85 -5.01 -5.10
CA ARG A 31 -17.99 -6.47 -5.18
C ARG A 31 -18.90 -6.93 -6.32
N LYS A 32 -19.95 -6.16 -6.63
CA LYS A 32 -20.92 -6.48 -7.70
C LYS A 32 -20.44 -6.11 -9.10
N LYS A 33 -19.28 -5.46 -9.25
CA LYS A 33 -18.74 -5.17 -10.58
C LYS A 33 -18.34 -6.47 -11.26
N GLN A 34 -18.91 -6.69 -12.43
CA GLN A 34 -18.63 -7.87 -13.24
C GLN A 34 -17.12 -7.97 -13.50
N ASN A 35 -16.58 -9.19 -13.48
CA ASN A 35 -15.16 -9.51 -13.70
C ASN A 35 -14.16 -9.08 -12.60
N LEU A 36 -14.57 -8.27 -11.62
CA LEU A 36 -13.70 -7.82 -10.54
C LEU A 36 -13.82 -8.64 -9.24
N GLU A 37 -14.93 -9.37 -9.05
CA GLU A 37 -15.18 -10.15 -7.84
C GLU A 37 -14.04 -11.12 -7.49
N LYS A 38 -13.45 -11.76 -8.51
CA LYS A 38 -12.33 -12.71 -8.37
C LYS A 38 -11.10 -12.14 -7.66
N TYR A 39 -10.95 -10.81 -7.63
CA TYR A 39 -9.81 -10.14 -7.01
C TYR A 39 -9.97 -9.92 -5.51
N TYR A 40 -11.16 -10.16 -4.95
CA TYR A 40 -11.43 -10.02 -3.51
C TYR A 40 -11.33 -11.36 -2.77
N ASN A 41 -11.49 -12.48 -3.47
CA ASN A 41 -11.51 -13.81 -2.86
C ASN A 41 -10.08 -14.39 -2.73
N PRO A 42 -9.73 -15.01 -1.58
CA PRO A 42 -8.50 -15.77 -1.45
C PRO A 42 -8.49 -16.98 -2.39
N VAL A 43 -7.30 -17.42 -2.82
CA VAL A 43 -7.14 -18.56 -3.74
C VAL A 43 -6.32 -19.70 -3.14
N VAL A 44 -5.46 -19.42 -2.17
CA VAL A 44 -4.61 -20.41 -1.51
C VAL A 44 -4.75 -20.39 0.00
N LEU A 45 -4.76 -19.21 0.63
CA LEU A 45 -4.70 -19.08 2.08
C LEU A 45 -5.84 -18.21 2.62
N ALA A 46 -6.97 -18.85 2.95
CA ALA A 46 -8.09 -18.22 3.63
C ALA A 46 -7.80 -17.97 5.11
N LEU A 47 -7.87 -16.72 5.53
CA LEU A 47 -7.54 -16.23 6.86
C LEU A 47 -8.74 -15.54 7.48
N GLY A 48 -8.91 -15.79 8.77
CA GLY A 48 -9.98 -15.20 9.56
C GLY A 48 -11.36 -15.77 9.21
N PRO A 49 -12.40 -15.14 9.76
CA PRO A 49 -13.74 -15.73 9.84
C PRO A 49 -14.57 -15.61 8.56
N ILE A 50 -14.20 -14.73 7.62
CA ILE A 50 -15.02 -14.42 6.44
C ILE A 50 -15.06 -15.61 5.47
N HIS A 51 -13.90 -16.17 5.13
CA HIS A 51 -13.77 -17.29 4.19
C HIS A 51 -13.55 -18.64 4.87
N HIS A 52 -13.67 -18.73 6.20
CA HIS A 52 -13.31 -19.93 6.96
C HIS A 52 -14.11 -21.19 6.56
N ASN A 53 -15.41 -21.02 6.29
CA ASN A 53 -16.31 -22.12 5.94
C ASN A 53 -16.43 -22.33 4.42
N ASP A 54 -15.53 -21.78 3.62
CA ASP A 54 -15.54 -21.94 2.17
C ASP A 54 -15.04 -23.33 1.77
N THR A 55 -15.95 -24.17 1.26
CA THR A 55 -15.65 -25.54 0.84
C THR A 55 -14.71 -25.62 -0.36
N GLU A 56 -14.56 -24.54 -1.13
CA GLU A 56 -13.59 -24.51 -2.24
C GLU A 56 -12.14 -24.35 -1.74
N LEU A 57 -11.95 -24.04 -0.45
CA LEU A 57 -10.67 -23.73 0.17
C LEU A 57 -10.24 -24.77 1.23
N GLU A 58 -10.73 -26.01 1.18
CA GLU A 58 -10.35 -27.07 2.13
C GLU A 58 -8.82 -27.30 2.24
N GLU A 59 -8.09 -27.18 1.13
CA GLU A 59 -6.62 -27.29 1.13
C GLU A 59 -5.92 -26.14 1.88
N SER A 60 -6.59 -24.99 2.03
CA SER A 60 -6.10 -23.87 2.84
C SER A 60 -5.94 -24.30 4.29
N GLU A 61 -6.92 -24.99 4.87
CA GLU A 61 -6.87 -25.40 6.28
C GLU A 61 -5.69 -26.34 6.58
N LYS A 62 -5.38 -27.26 5.65
CA LYS A 62 -4.21 -28.14 5.76
C LYS A 62 -2.91 -27.33 5.72
N LEU A 63 -2.81 -26.37 4.81
CA LEU A 63 -1.65 -25.49 4.68
C LEU A 63 -1.46 -24.62 5.94
N LYS A 64 -2.54 -24.07 6.48
CA LYS A 64 -2.52 -23.27 7.71
C LYS A 64 -2.02 -24.06 8.90
N LEU A 65 -2.55 -25.27 9.13
CA LEU A 65 -2.09 -26.15 10.20
C LEU A 65 -0.60 -26.51 10.06
N LEU A 66 -0.14 -26.76 8.83
CA LEU A 66 1.26 -27.04 8.55
C LEU A 66 2.18 -25.84 8.86
N LEU A 67 1.79 -24.64 8.42
CA LEU A 67 2.55 -23.41 8.69
C LEU A 67 2.53 -23.04 10.18
N ALA A 68 1.36 -23.13 10.82
CA ALA A 68 1.19 -22.86 12.25
C ALA A 68 1.97 -23.85 13.12
N GLY A 69 1.88 -25.15 12.81
CA GLY A 69 2.64 -26.19 13.50
C GLY A 69 4.14 -26.01 13.35
N HIS A 70 4.61 -25.62 12.15
CA HIS A 70 6.01 -25.25 11.95
C HIS A 70 6.42 -24.06 12.82
N PHE A 71 5.62 -22.99 12.82
CA PHE A 71 5.88 -21.79 13.61
C PHE A 71 5.97 -22.08 15.10
N ILE A 72 4.99 -22.79 15.65
CA ILE A 72 4.92 -23.17 17.07
C ILE A 72 6.16 -23.99 17.45
N LYS A 73 6.49 -25.02 16.67
CA LYS A 73 7.66 -25.89 16.92
C LYS A 73 8.97 -25.12 16.83
N LYS A 74 9.13 -24.27 15.81
CA LYS A 74 10.36 -23.49 15.56
C LYS A 74 10.66 -22.51 16.68
N ASN A 75 9.63 -21.86 17.19
CA ASN A 75 9.76 -20.79 18.19
C ASN A 75 9.52 -21.28 19.63
N ALA A 76 9.35 -22.59 19.83
CA ALA A 76 9.07 -23.23 21.12
C ALA A 76 7.89 -22.57 21.86
N VAL A 77 6.85 -22.20 21.11
CA VAL A 77 5.66 -21.57 21.66
C VAL A 77 4.84 -22.61 22.42
N ASP A 78 4.47 -22.29 23.66
CA ASP A 78 3.47 -23.07 24.38
C ASP A 78 2.08 -22.78 23.78
N LYS A 79 1.52 -23.80 23.12
CA LYS A 79 0.23 -23.69 22.43
C LYS A 79 -0.95 -23.49 23.38
N GLU A 80 -0.89 -24.01 24.61
CA GLU A 80 -1.96 -23.89 25.59
C GLU A 80 -1.94 -22.49 26.22
N ASP A 81 -0.75 -22.00 26.59
CA ASP A 81 -0.56 -20.62 27.06
C ASP A 81 -0.98 -19.61 25.98
N LEU A 82 -0.57 -19.82 24.72
CA LEU A 82 -0.98 -18.94 23.62
C LEU A 82 -2.50 -18.95 23.42
N CYS A 83 -3.14 -20.13 23.42
CA CYS A 83 -4.59 -20.26 23.32
C CYS A 83 -5.30 -19.46 24.43
N ASN A 84 -4.84 -19.60 25.68
CA ASN A 84 -5.40 -18.87 26.83
C ASN A 84 -5.21 -17.35 26.72
N LYS A 85 -4.07 -16.89 26.21
CA LYS A 85 -3.82 -15.45 25.96
C LYS A 85 -4.74 -14.88 24.89
N ILE A 86 -4.97 -15.63 23.80
CA ILE A 86 -5.91 -15.23 22.73
C ILE A 86 -7.33 -15.19 23.29
N LEU A 87 -7.75 -16.23 24.02
CA LEU A 87 -9.07 -16.31 24.64
C LEU A 87 -9.32 -15.14 25.60
N THR A 88 -8.32 -14.77 26.40
CA THR A 88 -8.39 -13.61 27.31
C THR A 88 -8.57 -12.28 26.56
N LYS A 89 -8.17 -12.22 25.29
CA LYS A 89 -8.28 -11.04 24.41
C LYS A 89 -9.42 -11.17 23.39
N ILE A 90 -10.26 -12.19 23.49
CA ILE A 90 -11.22 -12.53 22.43
C ILE A 90 -12.20 -11.39 22.11
N GLU A 91 -12.75 -10.73 23.14
CA GLU A 91 -13.68 -9.61 22.94
C GLU A 91 -13.03 -8.41 22.24
N TYR A 92 -11.75 -8.15 22.54
CA TYR A 92 -10.99 -7.11 21.85
C TYR A 92 -10.77 -7.47 20.37
N LEU A 93 -10.37 -8.73 20.10
CA LEU A 93 -10.14 -9.21 18.74
C LEU A 93 -11.43 -9.27 17.91
N LYS A 94 -12.55 -9.66 18.53
CA LYS A 94 -13.89 -9.59 17.91
C LYS A 94 -14.24 -8.15 17.54
N GLY A 95 -13.91 -7.21 18.41
CA GLY A 95 -14.04 -5.77 18.17
C GLY A 95 -13.22 -5.24 16.99
N CYS A 96 -12.29 -6.00 16.40
CA CYS A 96 -11.60 -5.61 15.17
C CYS A 96 -12.41 -5.90 13.89
N TYR A 97 -13.50 -6.64 13.97
CA TYR A 97 -14.36 -7.00 12.84
C TYR A 97 -15.69 -6.23 12.87
N ALA A 98 -16.36 -6.14 11.72
CA ALA A 98 -17.73 -5.63 11.66
C ALA A 98 -18.71 -6.54 12.42
N GLU A 99 -19.70 -5.94 13.10
CA GLU A 99 -20.53 -6.55 14.15
C GLU A 99 -21.29 -7.84 13.76
N ASN A 100 -21.49 -8.09 12.46
CA ASN A 100 -22.25 -9.26 11.98
C ASN A 100 -21.38 -10.41 11.43
N LEU A 101 -20.08 -10.23 11.26
CA LEU A 101 -19.22 -11.23 10.63
C LEU A 101 -18.92 -12.43 11.53
N LEU A 102 -19.04 -12.23 12.84
CA LEU A 102 -18.63 -13.21 13.84
C LEU A 102 -19.80 -13.95 14.49
N ALA A 103 -21.04 -13.58 14.15
CA ALA A 103 -22.25 -14.03 14.85
C ALA A 103 -22.47 -15.55 14.81
N ILE A 104 -21.87 -16.25 13.84
CA ILE A 104 -22.00 -17.70 13.67
C ILE A 104 -20.95 -18.51 14.45
N TYR A 105 -19.97 -17.84 15.06
CA TYR A 105 -18.85 -18.50 15.73
C TYR A 105 -18.90 -18.30 17.24
N GLY A 106 -18.64 -19.37 17.99
CA GLY A 106 -18.39 -19.28 19.42
C GLY A 106 -16.96 -18.80 19.73
N ASP A 107 -16.73 -18.30 20.95
CA ASP A 107 -15.42 -17.75 21.34
C ASP A 107 -14.28 -18.79 21.26
N GLU A 108 -14.55 -20.06 21.57
CA GLU A 108 -13.57 -21.14 21.42
C GLU A 108 -13.20 -21.38 19.96
N GLN A 109 -14.18 -21.34 19.05
CA GLN A 109 -13.95 -21.50 17.61
C GLN A 109 -13.13 -20.33 17.06
N LEU A 110 -13.48 -19.10 17.43
CA LEU A 110 -12.72 -17.90 17.04
C LEU A 110 -11.30 -17.92 17.63
N THR A 111 -11.14 -18.36 18.87
CA THR A 111 -9.82 -18.49 19.51
C THR A 111 -8.94 -19.48 18.75
N TRP A 112 -9.48 -20.65 18.39
CA TRP A 112 -8.77 -21.64 17.58
C TRP A 112 -8.39 -21.09 16.21
N MET A 113 -9.34 -20.44 15.53
CA MET A 113 -9.11 -19.81 14.23
C MET A 113 -8.00 -18.76 14.30
N PHE A 114 -8.04 -17.86 15.28
CA PHE A 114 -7.01 -16.84 15.48
C PHE A 114 -5.64 -17.45 15.82
N LEU A 115 -5.61 -18.50 16.63
CA LEU A 115 -4.36 -19.21 16.93
C LEU A 115 -3.75 -19.79 15.67
N VAL A 116 -4.53 -20.54 14.89
CA VAL A 116 -4.04 -21.22 13.68
C VAL A 116 -3.66 -20.19 12.62
N ASP A 117 -4.55 -19.26 12.30
CA ASP A 117 -4.37 -18.32 11.19
C ASP A 117 -3.25 -17.32 11.50
N GLY A 118 -3.20 -16.79 12.72
CA GLY A 118 -2.11 -15.90 13.15
C GLY A 118 -0.75 -16.60 13.14
N CYS A 119 -0.67 -17.84 13.63
CA CYS A 119 0.57 -18.63 13.56
C CYS A 119 0.93 -18.99 12.11
N ALA A 120 -0.05 -19.26 11.24
CA ALA A 120 0.20 -19.58 9.84
C ALA A 120 0.79 -18.38 9.07
N VAL A 121 0.23 -17.17 9.28
CA VAL A 121 0.76 -15.92 8.73
C VAL A 121 2.21 -15.72 9.16
N LEU A 122 2.49 -15.82 10.47
CA LEU A 122 3.84 -15.64 11.00
C LEU A 122 4.80 -16.76 10.55
N GLY A 123 4.34 -18.01 10.48
CA GLY A 123 5.10 -19.15 9.98
C GLY A 123 5.52 -18.98 8.53
N PHE A 124 4.59 -18.53 7.69
CA PHE A 124 4.87 -18.22 6.30
C PHE A 124 5.89 -17.10 6.15
N ILE A 125 5.66 -15.95 6.81
CA ILE A 125 6.56 -14.79 6.77
C ILE A 125 7.94 -15.17 7.32
N GLN A 126 8.03 -15.97 8.38
CA GLN A 126 9.29 -16.43 8.96
C GLN A 126 10.08 -17.35 8.02
N CYS A 127 9.40 -18.15 7.20
CA CYS A 127 10.05 -18.99 6.21
C CYS A 127 10.52 -18.18 4.99
N LEU A 128 9.65 -17.29 4.52
CA LEU A 128 9.82 -16.52 3.29
C LEU A 128 10.88 -15.41 3.43
N VAL A 129 10.78 -14.60 4.48
CA VAL A 129 11.58 -13.38 4.64
C VAL A 129 12.87 -13.69 5.39
N VAL A 130 14.00 -13.38 4.76
CA VAL A 130 15.34 -13.50 5.36
C VAL A 130 16.05 -12.14 5.37
N GLU A 131 16.85 -11.90 6.41
CA GLU A 131 17.73 -10.73 6.49
C GLU A 131 19.06 -11.07 5.81
N VAL A 132 19.55 -10.20 4.93
CA VAL A 132 20.75 -10.50 4.11
C VAL A 132 21.97 -9.65 4.52
N GLU A 133 21.80 -8.45 5.10
CA GLU A 133 22.92 -7.56 5.45
C GLU A 133 22.61 -6.71 6.71
N GLY A 134 22.87 -7.25 7.91
CA GLY A 134 22.72 -6.49 9.16
C GLY A 134 21.32 -5.89 9.41
N GLY A 135 20.28 -6.48 8.81
CA GLY A 135 18.89 -6.02 8.92
C GLY A 135 18.45 -4.95 7.90
N LYS A 136 19.31 -4.52 6.97
CA LYS A 136 19.02 -3.41 6.04
C LYS A 136 18.42 -3.83 4.69
N LYS A 137 18.57 -5.09 4.30
CA LYS A 137 18.06 -5.63 3.03
C LYS A 137 17.19 -6.86 3.24
N VAL A 138 16.13 -6.93 2.43
CA VAL A 138 15.23 -8.07 2.33
C VAL A 138 15.80 -9.09 1.36
N GLY A 139 15.78 -10.36 1.75
CA GLY A 139 15.89 -11.48 0.83
C GLY A 139 14.65 -12.35 0.93
N PHE A 140 14.19 -12.86 -0.20
CA PHE A 140 13.14 -13.86 -0.26
C PHE A 140 13.78 -15.23 -0.48
N ARG A 141 13.45 -16.18 0.38
CA ARG A 141 13.92 -17.56 0.24
C ARG A 141 12.76 -18.55 0.29
N TYR A 142 12.76 -19.45 -0.68
CA TYR A 142 11.70 -20.44 -0.87
C TYR A 142 12.11 -21.83 -0.38
N ASP A 143 13.40 -22.05 -0.07
CA ASP A 143 13.95 -23.34 0.37
C ASP A 143 13.24 -23.90 1.62
N LYS A 144 12.96 -23.04 2.61
CA LYS A 144 12.24 -23.43 3.82
C LYS A 144 10.79 -23.79 3.55
N LEU A 145 10.12 -23.05 2.66
CA LEU A 145 8.75 -23.32 2.26
C LEU A 145 8.68 -24.63 1.45
N ASN A 146 9.63 -24.87 0.56
CA ASN A 146 9.77 -26.13 -0.18
C ASN A 146 10.00 -27.33 0.75
N ALA A 147 10.82 -27.17 1.79
CA ALA A 147 11.02 -28.20 2.80
C ALA A 147 9.75 -28.52 3.62
N LEU A 148 8.77 -27.62 3.60
CA LEU A 148 7.43 -27.81 4.15
C LEU A 148 6.41 -28.27 3.09
N ASN A 149 6.87 -28.71 1.91
CA ASN A 149 6.04 -29.10 0.77
C ASN A 149 5.12 -27.98 0.26
N VAL A 150 5.43 -26.71 0.55
CA VAL A 150 4.76 -25.58 -0.09
C VAL A 150 5.39 -25.38 -1.46
N LYS A 151 4.61 -25.59 -2.51
CA LYS A 151 5.09 -25.43 -3.89
C LYS A 151 5.42 -23.97 -4.19
N ILE A 152 6.53 -23.72 -4.88
CA ILE A 152 7.05 -22.37 -5.18
C ILE A 152 6.01 -21.53 -5.94
N ASP A 153 5.31 -22.12 -6.90
CA ASP A 153 4.29 -21.47 -7.73
C ASP A 153 3.08 -20.98 -6.91
N ARG A 154 2.82 -21.54 -5.72
CA ARG A 154 1.75 -21.08 -4.82
C ARG A 154 2.14 -19.85 -4.00
N ILE A 155 3.44 -19.56 -3.85
CA ILE A 155 3.94 -18.52 -2.94
C ILE A 155 3.45 -17.12 -3.33
N PRO A 156 3.45 -16.69 -4.60
CA PRO A 156 2.88 -15.39 -4.99
C PRO A 156 1.40 -15.25 -4.61
N PHE A 157 0.62 -16.32 -4.76
CA PHE A 157 -0.81 -16.34 -4.39
C PHE A 157 -1.01 -16.29 -2.88
N ILE A 158 -0.17 -16.96 -2.08
CA ILE A 158 -0.20 -16.80 -0.61
C ILE A 158 0.11 -15.36 -0.24
N ILE A 159 1.18 -14.77 -0.81
CA ILE A 159 1.54 -13.37 -0.54
C ILE A 159 0.37 -12.45 -0.90
N ARG A 160 -0.28 -12.64 -2.07
CA ARG A 160 -1.49 -11.92 -2.48
C ARG A 160 -2.61 -12.03 -1.44
N ASP A 161 -2.93 -13.25 -1.01
CA ASP A 161 -4.03 -13.50 -0.08
C ASP A 161 -3.82 -12.82 1.29
N LEU A 162 -2.57 -12.64 1.74
CA LEU A 162 -2.25 -11.93 2.99
C LEU A 162 -2.70 -10.45 3.01
N PHE A 163 -2.94 -9.84 1.84
CA PHE A 163 -3.27 -8.42 1.72
C PHE A 163 -4.66 -8.17 1.10
N LEU A 164 -5.55 -9.18 1.06
CA LEU A 164 -6.94 -8.96 0.66
C LEU A 164 -7.76 -8.44 1.84
N LEU A 165 -8.67 -7.50 1.60
CA LEU A 165 -9.47 -6.85 2.65
C LEU A 165 -10.34 -7.85 3.43
N GLU A 166 -10.95 -8.79 2.73
CA GLU A 166 -11.82 -9.83 3.31
C GLU A 166 -11.04 -11.00 3.92
N ASN A 167 -9.72 -11.00 3.81
CA ASN A 167 -8.87 -12.11 4.18
C ASN A 167 -7.80 -11.68 5.20
N GLN A 168 -8.24 -11.08 6.31
CA GLN A 168 -7.37 -10.48 7.30
C GLN A 168 -7.55 -11.12 8.68
N VAL A 169 -6.46 -11.07 9.45
CA VAL A 169 -6.48 -11.19 10.91
C VAL A 169 -6.05 -9.87 11.53
N PRO A 170 -6.47 -9.54 12.78
CA PRO A 170 -6.06 -8.29 13.42
C PRO A 170 -4.55 -8.22 13.58
N TYR A 171 -3.96 -7.06 13.30
CA TYR A 171 -2.52 -6.87 13.48
C TYR A 171 -2.11 -7.08 14.95
N GLN A 172 -2.97 -6.72 15.90
CA GLN A 172 -2.75 -6.93 17.32
C GLN A 172 -2.70 -8.41 17.72
N LEU A 173 -3.37 -9.30 16.98
CA LEU A 173 -3.20 -10.74 17.15
C LEU A 173 -1.78 -11.16 16.75
N LEU A 174 -1.27 -10.65 15.62
CA LEU A 174 0.10 -10.93 15.19
C LEU A 174 1.13 -10.42 16.22
N LEU A 175 0.92 -9.22 16.77
CA LEU A 175 1.77 -8.68 17.85
C LEU A 175 1.70 -9.54 19.13
N LEU A 176 0.51 -9.98 19.52
CA LEU A 176 0.32 -10.88 20.66
C LEU A 176 1.11 -12.18 20.46
N ILE A 177 1.00 -12.81 19.30
CA ILE A 177 1.72 -14.06 19.00
C ILE A 177 3.24 -13.81 18.94
N CYS A 178 3.71 -12.71 18.35
CA CYS A 178 5.13 -12.34 18.36
C CYS A 178 5.66 -12.19 19.79
N SER A 179 4.87 -11.58 20.69
CA SER A 179 5.27 -11.29 22.08
C SER A 179 5.56 -12.53 22.92
N VAL A 180 5.00 -13.69 22.58
CA VAL A 180 5.26 -14.96 23.27
C VAL A 180 6.47 -15.71 22.72
N THR A 181 7.20 -15.11 21.75
CA THR A 181 8.41 -15.70 21.16
C THR A 181 9.66 -14.97 21.63
N ALA A 182 10.79 -15.68 21.71
CA ALA A 182 12.09 -15.08 22.04
C ALA A 182 12.61 -14.09 20.99
N ASN A 183 12.04 -14.07 19.78
CA ASN A 183 12.51 -13.24 18.65
C ASN A 183 11.43 -12.24 18.18
N SER A 184 10.62 -11.71 19.11
CA SER A 184 9.47 -10.84 18.82
C SER A 184 9.81 -9.68 17.85
N GLU A 185 10.83 -8.87 18.16
CA GLU A 185 11.23 -7.72 17.32
C GLU A 185 11.60 -8.14 15.90
N ARG A 186 12.28 -9.28 15.77
CA ARG A 186 12.70 -9.82 14.48
C ARG A 186 11.51 -10.27 13.64
N LEU A 187 10.51 -10.90 14.26
CA LEU A 187 9.28 -11.30 13.56
C LEU A 187 8.49 -10.08 13.10
N ILE A 188 8.33 -9.08 13.97
CA ILE A 188 7.69 -7.80 13.62
C ILE A 188 8.44 -7.12 12.46
N GLY A 189 9.78 -7.11 12.51
CA GLY A 189 10.62 -6.60 11.43
C GLY A 189 10.34 -7.28 10.09
N ARG A 190 10.13 -8.60 10.07
CA ARG A 190 9.82 -9.35 8.84
C ARG A 190 8.44 -9.05 8.29
N ILE A 191 7.44 -8.83 9.14
CA ILE A 191 6.10 -8.39 8.70
C ILE A 191 6.22 -7.05 7.97
N LYS A 192 6.92 -6.10 8.60
CA LYS A 192 7.21 -4.78 8.01
C LYS A 192 8.01 -4.90 6.71
N MET A 193 9.03 -5.74 6.66
CA MET A 193 9.83 -5.96 5.44
C MET A 193 8.99 -6.52 4.28
N LEU A 194 8.06 -7.45 4.54
CA LEU A 194 7.17 -7.96 3.51
C LEU A 194 6.24 -6.87 2.97
N ALA A 195 5.65 -6.05 3.86
CA ALA A 195 4.82 -4.93 3.46
C ALA A 195 5.62 -3.86 2.69
N ALA A 196 6.86 -3.58 3.09
CA ALA A 196 7.75 -2.63 2.41
C ALA A 196 8.10 -3.09 1.00
N GLU A 197 8.46 -4.37 0.83
CA GLU A 197 8.72 -4.91 -0.51
C GLU A 197 7.48 -4.80 -1.39
N ARG A 198 6.28 -5.13 -0.87
CA ARG A 198 5.03 -4.98 -1.63
C ARG A 198 4.73 -3.54 -2.01
N ALA A 199 5.07 -2.59 -1.15
CA ALA A 199 4.97 -1.16 -1.45
C ALA A 199 6.07 -0.68 -2.44
N GLY A 200 6.99 -1.56 -2.86
CA GLY A 200 8.12 -1.22 -3.70
C GLY A 200 9.19 -0.38 -2.98
N ALA A 201 9.21 -0.38 -1.65
CA ALA A 201 10.18 0.34 -0.84
C ALA A 201 11.43 -0.53 -0.58
N GLU A 202 12.63 0.07 -0.64
CA GLU A 202 13.90 -0.65 -0.41
C GLU A 202 14.07 -1.12 1.04
N ALA A 203 13.43 -0.42 1.99
CA ALA A 203 13.43 -0.74 3.40
C ALA A 203 12.14 -0.25 4.06
N PRO A 204 11.75 -0.82 5.22
CA PRO A 204 10.69 -0.26 6.04
C PRO A 204 10.97 1.20 6.40
N PRO A 205 9.96 2.09 6.34
CA PRO A 205 10.09 3.49 6.73
C PRO A 205 10.45 3.62 8.22
N SER A 206 11.10 4.73 8.58
CA SER A 206 11.41 5.02 9.98
C SER A 206 10.12 5.13 10.80
N PRO A 207 10.11 4.72 12.09
CA PRO A 207 8.92 4.84 12.94
C PRO A 207 8.32 6.25 12.98
N GLU A 208 9.15 7.27 12.84
CA GLU A 208 8.77 8.70 12.86
C GLU A 208 8.04 9.15 11.59
N SER A 209 8.20 8.44 10.48
CA SER A 209 7.63 8.81 9.17
C SER A 209 6.21 8.25 8.94
N VAL A 210 5.79 7.27 9.73
CA VAL A 210 4.43 6.72 9.67
C VAL A 210 3.49 7.63 10.46
N LYS A 211 2.67 8.41 9.75
CA LYS A 211 1.61 9.22 10.37
C LYS A 211 0.41 8.32 10.68
N GLY A 212 0.36 7.74 11.86
CA GLY A 212 -0.72 6.84 12.27
C GLY A 212 -0.42 6.13 13.59
N GLY A 213 -1.43 5.49 14.18
CA GLY A 213 -1.23 4.54 15.26
C GLY A 213 -0.63 3.22 14.73
N GLU A 214 -0.72 2.16 15.53
CA GLU A 214 -0.42 0.82 15.02
C GLU A 214 -1.42 0.42 13.92
N PRO A 215 -0.98 -0.30 12.86
CA PRO A 215 -1.87 -0.80 11.83
C PRO A 215 -2.98 -1.68 12.40
N HIS A 216 -4.13 -1.71 11.73
CA HIS A 216 -5.26 -2.56 12.11
C HIS A 216 -5.11 -3.99 11.58
N HIS A 217 -4.52 -4.15 10.40
CA HIS A 217 -4.25 -5.43 9.73
C HIS A 217 -3.13 -5.25 8.67
N LEU A 218 -2.79 -6.30 7.90
CA LEU A 218 -1.67 -6.26 6.94
C LEU A 218 -1.92 -5.34 5.75
N LEU A 219 -3.15 -5.31 5.22
CA LEU A 219 -3.52 -4.38 4.15
C LEU A 219 -3.44 -2.90 4.59
N ASP A 220 -3.78 -2.59 5.84
CA ASP A 220 -3.61 -1.24 6.42
C ASP A 220 -2.13 -0.84 6.47
N LEU A 221 -1.26 -1.76 6.94
CA LEU A 221 0.19 -1.56 6.94
C LEU A 221 0.76 -1.33 5.52
N LEU A 222 0.28 -2.07 4.52
CA LEU A 222 0.67 -1.86 3.12
C LEU A 222 0.25 -0.47 2.65
N ARG A 223 -0.99 -0.07 2.93
CA ARG A 223 -1.50 1.25 2.57
C ARG A 223 -0.62 2.35 3.16
N ASP A 224 -0.30 2.26 4.46
CA ASP A 224 0.56 3.22 5.14
C ASP A 224 1.89 3.40 4.39
N TYR A 225 2.53 2.30 3.98
CA TYR A 225 3.80 2.36 3.28
C TYR A 225 3.71 2.97 1.89
N LEU A 226 2.61 2.76 1.19
CA LEU A 226 2.35 3.36 -0.12
C LEU A 226 2.13 4.89 -0.02
N VAL A 227 1.59 5.39 1.09
CA VAL A 227 1.16 6.80 1.23
C VAL A 227 2.09 7.68 2.08
N ILE A 228 3.19 7.14 2.62
CA ILE A 228 4.19 7.92 3.36
C ILE A 228 4.85 8.93 2.43
N LYS A 229 4.86 10.21 2.84
CA LYS A 229 5.69 11.22 2.20
C LYS A 229 7.11 11.07 2.72
N HIS A 230 8.03 10.62 1.88
CA HIS A 230 9.45 10.73 2.19
C HIS A 230 9.89 12.19 1.94
N GLU A 231 10.42 12.87 2.96
CA GLU A 231 11.16 14.11 2.75
C GLU A 231 12.45 13.76 1.96
N ASP A 232 12.64 14.47 0.85
CA ASP A 232 13.66 14.22 -0.18
C ASP A 232 15.04 13.84 0.40
N SER A 233 15.33 12.54 0.46
CA SER A 233 16.60 12.02 1.00
C SER A 233 17.11 10.79 0.25
N LEU A 234 17.12 10.80 -1.09
CA LEU A 234 17.92 9.83 -1.84
C LEU A 234 18.65 10.52 -3.00
N LYS A 235 19.98 10.34 -3.02
CA LYS A 235 20.88 10.73 -4.12
C LYS A 235 20.69 9.74 -5.27
N GLU A 236 20.64 10.25 -6.50
CA GLU A 236 20.51 9.45 -7.72
C GLU A 236 21.58 8.35 -7.78
N GLU A 237 21.18 7.08 -7.72
CA GLU A 237 22.02 5.99 -8.19
C GLU A 237 21.71 5.74 -9.66
N LYS A 238 22.69 6.04 -10.51
CA LYS A 238 22.74 5.54 -11.88
C LYS A 238 23.01 4.04 -11.83
N PHE A 239 22.02 3.21 -12.17
CA PHE A 239 22.26 1.79 -12.38
C PHE A 239 23.20 1.59 -13.58
N PRO A 240 24.37 0.97 -13.42
CA PRO A 240 25.20 0.59 -14.53
C PRO A 240 24.59 -0.64 -15.21
N CYS A 241 24.23 -0.54 -16.49
CA CYS A 241 24.25 -1.70 -17.35
C CYS A 241 25.72 -2.13 -17.52
N SER A 242 26.11 -3.34 -17.10
CA SER A 242 27.22 -4.05 -17.76
C SER A 242 27.37 -5.51 -17.36
N ASN A 243 27.57 -6.32 -18.40
CA ASN A 243 28.10 -7.66 -18.38
C ASN A 243 29.48 -7.74 -17.69
N ARG A 244 29.64 -8.79 -16.88
CA ARG A 244 30.85 -9.58 -16.53
C ARG A 244 32.27 -9.02 -16.84
N LYS A 245 33.06 -9.01 -15.75
CA LYS A 245 34.46 -9.49 -15.53
C LYS A 245 35.65 -8.49 -15.56
N ALA A 246 36.44 -8.65 -14.48
CA ALA A 246 37.91 -8.55 -14.35
C ALA A 246 38.57 -7.21 -13.93
N GLN A 247 38.81 -7.12 -12.61
CA GLN A 247 40.11 -6.89 -11.92
C GLN A 247 41.05 -5.73 -12.30
N ASN A 248 41.24 -4.90 -11.26
CA ASN A 248 42.52 -4.44 -10.66
C ASN A 248 43.15 -3.07 -11.04
N VAL A 249 43.59 -2.42 -9.94
CA VAL A 249 44.67 -1.43 -9.73
C VAL A 249 44.39 0.06 -10.02
N PHE A 250 44.10 0.86 -8.98
CA PHE A 250 45.08 1.72 -8.29
C PHE A 250 44.38 2.56 -7.20
N GLU A 251 44.92 2.44 -5.98
CA GLU A 251 44.57 3.21 -4.80
C GLU A 251 45.54 4.41 -4.64
N LEU A 252 45.06 5.43 -3.93
CA LEU A 252 45.81 6.44 -3.16
C LEU A 252 46.46 7.58 -4.01
N GLN A 253 46.35 8.87 -3.66
CA GLN A 253 46.41 9.43 -2.31
C GLN A 253 46.23 10.98 -2.31
N ARG A 254 45.85 11.51 -1.12
CA ARG A 254 46.02 12.90 -0.60
C ARG A 254 45.02 13.95 -1.12
N GLY A 255 44.43 14.84 -0.33
CA GLY A 255 44.54 15.18 1.11
C GLY A 255 43.89 16.58 1.27
N GLU A 256 43.07 16.80 2.31
CA GLU A 256 42.59 18.15 2.67
C GLU A 256 43.71 18.96 3.36
N PRO A 257 43.63 20.31 3.42
CA PRO A 257 42.96 20.93 4.56
C PRO A 257 42.25 22.30 4.32
N SER A 258 41.14 22.47 5.06
CA SER A 258 40.79 23.61 5.93
C SER A 258 40.47 25.03 5.41
N GLN A 259 39.20 25.41 5.68
CA GLN A 259 38.69 26.59 6.42
C GLN A 259 39.16 28.03 6.11
N SER A 260 38.19 28.93 5.87
CA SER A 260 37.70 29.97 6.83
C SER A 260 36.98 31.13 6.07
N ILE A 261 35.69 31.45 6.35
CA ILE A 261 35.17 32.56 7.20
C ILE A 261 35.24 33.92 6.46
N LEU A 262 34.24 34.80 6.26
CA LEU A 262 32.85 35.13 6.72
C LEU A 262 32.30 36.24 5.72
N PRO A 263 31.34 37.13 6.03
CA PRO A 263 29.88 36.99 6.23
C PRO A 263 29.05 38.00 5.39
N GLY A 264 27.71 37.95 5.44
CA GLY A 264 26.89 39.03 4.87
C GLY A 264 25.37 38.91 5.01
N PHE A 265 24.85 38.64 6.21
CA PHE A 265 23.43 38.81 6.51
C PHE A 265 23.14 40.28 6.86
N LYS A 266 22.17 40.88 6.17
CA LYS A 266 21.48 42.10 6.61
C LYS A 266 20.00 41.79 6.81
N GLN A 267 19.57 41.82 8.07
CA GLN A 267 18.19 41.95 8.49
C GLN A 267 17.81 43.43 8.52
N THR A 268 16.69 43.75 7.90
CA THR A 268 15.79 44.89 8.18
C THR A 268 14.45 44.46 7.58
N GLY A 269 13.28 44.61 8.18
CA GLY A 269 12.80 45.40 9.30
C GLY A 269 11.28 45.27 9.21
N SER A 270 10.64 44.98 10.32
CA SER A 270 9.21 44.78 10.49
C SER A 270 8.41 46.06 10.21
N HIS A 271 7.43 45.97 9.31
CA HIS A 271 6.27 46.86 9.27
C HIS A 271 5.02 46.05 8.96
N GLU A 272 4.18 45.89 9.99
CA GLU A 272 2.79 45.46 9.87
C GLU A 272 2.01 46.53 9.11
N GLN A 273 1.44 46.15 7.97
CA GLN A 273 0.32 46.86 7.35
C GLN A 273 -0.77 45.85 7.06
N GLN A 274 -1.85 45.95 7.83
CA GLN A 274 -3.15 45.36 7.52
C GLN A 274 -3.60 45.86 6.15
N GLN A 275 -3.75 44.95 5.18
CA GLN A 275 -4.53 45.19 3.98
C GLN A 275 -5.63 44.15 3.86
N ASN A 276 -6.85 44.67 3.99
CA ASN A 276 -8.12 44.07 3.66
C ASN A 276 -8.11 43.60 2.20
N GLY A 277 -7.91 42.30 1.97
CA GLY A 277 -8.01 41.66 0.67
C GLY A 277 -9.12 40.62 0.70
N LYS A 278 -10.22 40.88 -0.02
CA LYS A 278 -11.33 39.94 -0.20
C LYS A 278 -10.78 38.56 -0.58
N GLU A 279 -10.94 37.56 0.28
CA GLU A 279 -10.73 36.17 -0.06
C GLU A 279 -11.63 35.83 -1.26
N LYS A 280 -11.04 35.75 -2.45
CA LYS A 280 -11.67 35.07 -3.57
C LYS A 280 -11.73 33.60 -3.18
N LYS A 281 -12.91 33.13 -2.81
CA LYS A 281 -13.18 31.69 -2.73
C LYS A 281 -12.68 31.03 -4.01
N PRO A 282 -11.87 29.96 -3.96
CA PRO A 282 -11.46 29.25 -5.16
C PRO A 282 -12.73 28.73 -5.84
N GLN A 283 -12.98 29.26 -7.02
CA GLN A 283 -14.05 28.83 -7.89
C GLN A 283 -13.53 27.58 -8.59
N TYR A 284 -13.81 26.40 -8.03
CA TYR A 284 -13.40 25.12 -8.61
C TYR A 284 -14.10 24.90 -9.95
N SER A 285 -13.49 25.36 -11.03
CA SER A 285 -13.87 24.96 -12.39
C SER A 285 -13.28 23.58 -12.66
N ASN A 286 -14.08 22.53 -12.44
CA ASN A 286 -13.72 21.13 -12.68
C ASN A 286 -13.60 20.75 -14.18
N GLN A 287 -13.16 21.65 -15.05
CA GLN A 287 -12.93 21.34 -16.46
C GLN A 287 -11.43 21.43 -16.77
N TYR A 288 -10.67 20.48 -16.24
CA TYR A 288 -9.39 20.15 -16.82
C TYR A 288 -9.68 19.32 -18.08
N THR A 289 -9.15 19.70 -19.23
CA THR A 289 -9.15 18.82 -20.40
C THR A 289 -8.07 17.79 -20.16
N PHE A 290 -8.39 16.73 -19.43
CA PHE A 290 -7.40 15.72 -19.08
C PHE A 290 -6.94 14.99 -20.35
N ARG A 291 -5.64 15.03 -20.59
CA ARG A 291 -4.96 14.48 -21.76
C ARG A 291 -4.12 13.29 -21.29
N ASN A 292 -4.09 12.24 -22.08
CA ASN A 292 -3.23 11.09 -21.83
C ASN A 292 -1.73 11.43 -22.07
N VAL A 293 -0.84 10.53 -21.70
CA VAL A 293 0.63 10.75 -21.77
C VAL A 293 1.06 11.09 -23.19
N ALA A 294 0.56 10.41 -24.21
CA ALA A 294 0.94 10.63 -25.60
C ALA A 294 0.61 12.07 -26.05
N GLU A 295 -0.59 12.56 -25.74
CA GLU A 295 -1.02 13.92 -26.06
C GLU A 295 -0.24 14.98 -25.26
N LEU A 296 0.05 14.71 -23.99
CA LEU A 296 0.87 15.59 -23.15
C LEU A 296 2.31 15.67 -23.68
N LYS A 297 2.90 14.55 -24.12
CA LYS A 297 4.22 14.54 -24.76
C LYS A 297 4.24 15.27 -26.09
N ALA A 298 3.22 15.10 -26.93
CA ALA A 298 3.08 15.85 -28.18
C ALA A 298 3.01 17.37 -27.93
N SER A 299 2.50 17.77 -26.77
CA SER A 299 2.44 19.16 -26.30
C SER A 299 3.73 19.65 -25.64
N GLY A 300 4.79 18.81 -25.60
CA GLY A 300 6.08 19.12 -25.00
C GLY A 300 6.12 19.04 -23.48
N ILE A 301 5.23 18.27 -22.85
CA ILE A 301 5.39 17.88 -21.45
C ILE A 301 6.23 16.61 -21.41
N GLU A 302 7.28 16.61 -20.62
CA GLU A 302 8.11 15.41 -20.38
C GLU A 302 7.65 14.67 -19.14
N PHE A 303 7.92 13.37 -19.11
CA PHE A 303 7.66 12.52 -17.96
C PHE A 303 8.97 11.99 -17.41
N LYS A 304 9.17 12.09 -16.09
CA LYS A 304 10.34 11.56 -15.39
C LYS A 304 9.94 10.75 -14.17
N ARG A 305 10.82 9.84 -13.77
CA ARG A 305 10.64 9.08 -12.53
C ARG A 305 10.88 9.98 -11.31
N SER A 306 10.01 9.86 -10.32
CA SER A 306 10.16 10.45 -8.99
C SER A 306 11.24 9.72 -8.19
N LYS A 307 11.81 10.39 -7.20
CA LYS A 307 12.86 9.82 -6.35
C LYS A 307 12.36 8.73 -5.41
N THR A 308 11.05 8.71 -5.16
CA THR A 308 10.42 7.82 -4.20
C THR A 308 9.28 7.08 -4.88
N ASN A 309 8.93 5.90 -4.37
CA ASN A 309 7.81 5.12 -4.88
C ASN A 309 6.50 5.41 -4.11
N SER A 310 6.47 6.45 -3.28
CA SER A 310 5.25 6.90 -2.62
C SER A 310 4.22 7.35 -3.65
N LEU A 311 2.96 6.96 -3.45
CA LEU A 311 1.86 7.37 -4.31
C LEU A 311 1.71 8.90 -4.31
N LYS A 312 2.11 9.56 -3.22
CA LYS A 312 2.07 11.03 -3.09
C LYS A 312 3.19 11.75 -3.85
N ALA A 313 4.18 11.02 -4.38
CA ALA A 313 5.36 11.60 -5.01
C ALA A 313 5.14 11.94 -6.49
N ILE A 314 3.99 12.54 -6.79
CA ILE A 314 3.66 13.13 -8.09
C ILE A 314 3.86 14.64 -7.98
N SER A 315 4.67 15.19 -8.87
CA SER A 315 4.93 16.62 -8.90
C SER A 315 5.08 17.11 -10.33
N PHE A 316 4.99 18.42 -10.50
CA PHE A 316 5.26 19.09 -11.76
C PHE A 316 6.37 20.11 -11.54
N ASP A 317 7.41 20.04 -12.38
CA ASP A 317 8.48 21.03 -12.39
C ASP A 317 8.31 21.94 -13.61
N PRO A 318 8.18 23.26 -13.41
CA PRO A 318 8.18 24.20 -14.52
C PRO A 318 9.60 24.32 -15.09
N SER A 319 9.79 23.98 -16.37
CA SER A 319 11.01 24.29 -17.13
C SER A 319 10.71 25.38 -18.15
N TRP A 320 11.74 26.13 -18.55
CA TRP A 320 11.65 27.43 -19.25
C TRP A 320 10.74 27.45 -20.49
N PHE A 321 10.48 26.30 -21.13
CA PHE A 321 9.56 26.15 -22.29
C PHE A 321 8.75 24.83 -22.28
N LEU A 322 8.95 23.98 -21.26
CA LEU A 322 8.43 22.59 -21.20
C LEU A 322 8.03 22.29 -19.74
N GLY A 323 6.96 21.53 -19.55
CA GLY A 323 6.58 21.01 -18.24
C GLY A 323 7.22 19.65 -18.00
N ILE A 324 7.62 19.32 -16.76
CA ILE A 324 8.06 17.96 -16.41
C ILE A 324 7.12 17.41 -15.35
N VAL A 325 6.38 16.34 -15.68
CA VAL A 325 5.60 15.56 -14.71
C VAL A 325 6.49 14.46 -14.15
N LYS A 326 6.63 14.42 -12.82
CA LYS A 326 7.32 13.35 -12.10
C LYS A 326 6.33 12.37 -11.52
N LEU A 327 6.55 11.07 -11.74
CA LEU A 327 5.68 9.99 -11.26
C LEU A 327 6.48 8.92 -10.49
N PRO A 328 5.92 8.32 -9.43
CA PRO A 328 6.54 7.16 -8.78
C PRO A 328 6.66 5.97 -9.74
N LEU A 329 7.55 5.02 -9.43
CA LEU A 329 7.70 3.80 -10.22
C LEU A 329 6.42 2.97 -10.18
N LEU A 330 5.90 2.63 -11.36
CA LEU A 330 4.76 1.76 -11.59
C LEU A 330 5.24 0.37 -11.96
N ARG A 331 5.17 -0.59 -11.03
CA ARG A 331 5.35 -2.01 -11.35
C ARG A 331 3.98 -2.61 -11.59
N VAL A 332 3.72 -3.06 -12.83
CA VAL A 332 2.44 -3.65 -13.21
C VAL A 332 2.64 -5.15 -13.43
N SER A 333 1.98 -5.98 -12.65
CA SER A 333 2.06 -7.45 -12.64
C SER A 333 0.69 -8.05 -12.32
N ASP A 334 0.58 -9.38 -12.35
CA ASP A 334 -0.68 -10.11 -12.06
C ASP A 334 -1.28 -9.79 -10.68
N ASP A 335 -0.48 -9.28 -9.75
CA ASP A 335 -0.93 -8.87 -8.42
C ASP A 335 -1.33 -7.39 -8.31
N SER A 336 -1.12 -6.56 -9.35
CA SER A 336 -1.47 -5.14 -9.32
C SER A 336 -2.98 -4.94 -9.18
N ALA A 337 -3.79 -5.66 -9.95
CA ALA A 337 -5.25 -5.59 -9.88
C ALA A 337 -5.80 -5.92 -8.48
N PRO A 338 -5.50 -7.10 -7.89
CA PRO A 338 -5.99 -7.41 -6.54
C PRO A 338 -5.44 -6.45 -5.49
N THR A 339 -4.19 -6.00 -5.60
CA THR A 339 -3.63 -5.04 -4.64
C THR A 339 -4.40 -3.72 -4.65
N PHE A 340 -4.57 -3.08 -5.81
CA PHE A 340 -5.24 -1.78 -5.88
C PHE A 340 -6.73 -1.88 -5.56
N LEU A 341 -7.43 -2.90 -6.06
CA LEU A 341 -8.86 -3.07 -5.79
C LEU A 341 -9.14 -3.27 -4.30
N ASN A 342 -8.29 -4.00 -3.57
CA ASN A 342 -8.47 -4.19 -2.13
C ASN A 342 -8.11 -2.93 -1.33
N LEU A 343 -7.09 -2.17 -1.75
CA LEU A 343 -6.77 -0.87 -1.14
C LEU A 343 -7.89 0.16 -1.36
N ILE A 344 -8.45 0.24 -2.56
CA ILE A 344 -9.61 1.09 -2.88
C ILE A 344 -10.82 0.64 -2.06
N ALA A 345 -11.10 -0.66 -1.99
CA ALA A 345 -12.19 -1.19 -1.17
C ALA A 345 -12.04 -0.80 0.30
N TYR A 346 -10.80 -0.85 0.82
CA TYR A 346 -10.50 -0.43 2.17
C TYR A 346 -10.76 1.07 2.37
N GLU A 347 -10.31 1.94 1.45
CA GLU A 347 -10.61 3.39 1.49
C GLU A 347 -12.10 3.71 1.41
N MET A 348 -12.90 2.85 0.78
CA MET A 348 -14.35 3.01 0.65
C MET A 348 -15.14 2.46 1.85
N CYS A 349 -14.49 1.86 2.85
CA CYS A 349 -15.15 1.40 4.05
C CYS A 349 -15.71 2.58 4.87
N PRO A 350 -16.97 2.53 5.33
CA PRO A 350 -17.68 3.69 5.91
C PRO A 350 -17.11 4.16 7.25
N ASP A 351 -16.43 3.27 7.96
CA ASP A 351 -15.76 3.50 9.25
C ASP A 351 -14.31 3.96 9.10
N PHE A 352 -13.73 3.90 7.90
CA PHE A 352 -12.37 4.35 7.65
C PHE A 352 -12.32 5.81 7.20
N LYS A 353 -11.99 6.71 8.13
CA LYS A 353 -11.72 8.11 7.79
C LYS A 353 -10.35 8.24 7.13
N ASN A 354 -10.34 8.50 5.84
CA ASN A 354 -9.13 8.66 5.03
C ASN A 354 -9.30 9.79 3.99
N GLU A 355 -8.23 10.12 3.27
CA GLU A 355 -8.24 11.18 2.24
C GLU A 355 -8.34 10.64 0.80
N TYR A 356 -8.65 9.35 0.64
CA TYR A 356 -8.74 8.64 -0.66
C TYR A 356 -7.42 8.69 -1.44
N ASP A 357 -6.29 8.51 -0.76
CA ASP A 357 -4.95 8.61 -1.32
C ASP A 357 -4.73 7.64 -2.50
N VAL A 358 -5.08 6.36 -2.33
CA VAL A 358 -4.90 5.31 -3.34
C VAL A 358 -5.91 5.50 -4.47
N THR A 359 -7.17 5.76 -4.14
CA THR A 359 -8.24 6.01 -5.10
C THR A 359 -7.89 7.22 -5.99
N SER A 360 -7.41 8.31 -5.40
CA SER A 360 -7.02 9.51 -6.14
C SER A 360 -5.82 9.27 -7.05
N TYR A 361 -4.87 8.45 -6.60
CA TYR A 361 -3.74 8.02 -7.40
C TYR A 361 -4.17 7.19 -8.61
N ILE A 362 -5.06 6.21 -8.43
CA ILE A 362 -5.56 5.37 -9.52
C ILE A 362 -6.35 6.19 -10.54
N CYS A 363 -7.24 7.09 -10.10
CA CYS A 363 -7.91 8.00 -11.01
C CYS A 363 -6.92 8.90 -11.77
N PHE A 364 -5.82 9.34 -11.14
CA PHE A 364 -4.80 10.13 -11.82
C PHE A 364 -4.04 9.31 -12.88
N LEU A 365 -3.73 8.03 -12.60
CA LEU A 365 -3.09 7.14 -13.56
C LEU A 365 -3.99 6.80 -14.74
N ASP A 366 -5.26 6.48 -14.47
CA ASP A 366 -6.29 6.26 -15.50
C ASP A 366 -6.40 7.45 -16.45
N SER A 367 -6.39 8.67 -15.91
CA SER A 367 -6.43 9.86 -16.77
C SER A 367 -5.14 10.08 -17.59
N LEU A 368 -4.02 9.45 -17.21
CA LEU A 368 -2.76 9.50 -17.96
C LEU A 368 -2.59 8.32 -18.94
N ILE A 369 -3.16 7.15 -18.61
CA ILE A 369 -2.96 5.89 -19.32
C ILE A 369 -4.32 5.47 -19.89
N ASP A 370 -4.62 5.97 -21.09
CA ASP A 370 -5.87 5.63 -21.79
C ASP A 370 -5.65 4.53 -22.84
N GLN A 371 -4.47 4.55 -23.49
CA GLN A 371 -4.14 3.73 -24.65
C GLN A 371 -2.76 3.04 -24.51
N PRO A 372 -2.47 2.00 -25.31
CA PRO A 372 -1.19 1.28 -25.25
C PRO A 372 0.03 2.18 -25.47
N GLU A 373 -0.12 3.23 -26.29
CA GLU A 373 0.91 4.21 -26.56
C GLU A 373 1.35 4.95 -25.29
N ASP A 374 0.42 5.25 -24.38
CA ASP A 374 0.72 5.91 -23.10
C ASP A 374 1.61 5.03 -22.23
N VAL A 375 1.28 3.74 -22.17
CA VAL A 375 2.08 2.73 -21.46
C VAL A 375 3.48 2.65 -22.07
N ALA A 376 3.57 2.60 -23.40
CA ALA A 376 4.86 2.56 -24.10
C ALA A 376 5.72 3.79 -23.79
N GLU A 377 5.13 4.98 -23.72
CA GLU A 377 5.84 6.22 -23.37
C GLU A 377 6.32 6.23 -21.92
N LEU A 378 5.50 5.76 -20.97
CA LEU A 378 5.91 5.64 -19.56
C LEU A 378 7.00 4.58 -19.35
N ARG A 379 6.99 3.49 -20.14
CA ARG A 379 8.06 2.48 -20.16
C ARG A 379 9.38 3.08 -20.66
N LYS A 380 9.35 3.83 -21.78
CA LYS A 380 10.54 4.53 -22.31
C LYS A 380 11.14 5.51 -21.29
N ALA A 381 10.30 6.12 -20.45
CA ALA A 381 10.72 7.02 -19.37
C ALA A 381 11.22 6.31 -18.10
N ASN A 382 11.26 4.97 -18.07
CA ASN A 382 11.54 4.15 -16.87
C ASN A 382 10.61 4.46 -15.67
N ILE A 383 9.39 4.88 -15.97
CA ILE A 383 8.33 5.11 -14.96
C ILE A 383 7.49 3.86 -14.81
N LEU A 384 7.24 3.11 -15.89
CA LEU A 384 6.44 1.89 -15.87
C LEU A 384 7.27 0.65 -16.22
N HIS A 385 7.21 -0.35 -15.36
CA HIS A 385 7.77 -1.69 -15.57
C HIS A 385 6.61 -2.68 -15.77
N ASN A 386 6.44 -3.14 -17.00
CA ASN A 386 5.38 -4.07 -17.38
C ASN A 386 5.85 -5.53 -17.19
N LEU A 387 5.21 -6.23 -16.26
CA LEU A 387 5.35 -7.66 -15.94
C LEU A 387 3.99 -8.39 -16.04
N PHE A 388 2.94 -7.72 -16.52
CA PHE A 388 1.56 -8.22 -16.56
C PHE A 388 1.23 -8.81 -17.94
N GLY A 389 1.69 -8.16 -19.01
CA GLY A 389 1.38 -8.60 -20.38
C GLY A 389 1.76 -7.56 -21.43
N SER A 390 0.88 -7.38 -22.40
CA SER A 390 0.97 -6.35 -23.44
C SER A 390 0.71 -4.95 -22.87
N ASP A 391 1.00 -3.91 -23.66
CA ASP A 391 0.73 -2.53 -23.26
C ASP A 391 -0.78 -2.25 -23.30
N GLU A 392 -1.51 -2.93 -24.19
CA GLU A 392 -2.98 -2.95 -24.28
C GLU A 392 -3.65 -3.48 -23.01
N GLU A 393 -3.13 -4.59 -22.47
CA GLU A 393 -3.65 -5.18 -21.23
C GLU A 393 -3.40 -4.27 -20.02
N VAL A 394 -2.27 -3.55 -20.00
CA VAL A 394 -1.97 -2.58 -18.93
C VAL A 394 -2.90 -1.37 -19.00
N ALA A 395 -3.12 -0.79 -20.18
CA ALA A 395 -4.05 0.33 -20.32
C ALA A 395 -5.48 -0.08 -19.93
N SER A 396 -5.93 -1.24 -20.42
CA SER A 396 -7.26 -1.79 -20.09
C SER A 396 -7.43 -2.00 -18.58
N LEU A 397 -6.38 -2.46 -17.89
CA LEU A 397 -6.40 -2.67 -16.46
C LEU A 397 -6.69 -1.38 -15.67
N PHE A 398 -5.99 -0.28 -15.98
CA PHE A 398 -6.20 0.98 -15.26
C PHE A 398 -7.59 1.57 -15.55
N ASN A 399 -8.02 1.52 -16.80
CA ASN A 399 -9.37 1.95 -17.21
C ASN A 399 -10.48 1.16 -16.49
N GLU A 400 -10.31 -0.16 -16.35
CA GLU A 400 -11.28 -1.01 -15.65
C GLU A 400 -11.32 -0.73 -14.15
N ILE A 401 -10.16 -0.60 -13.48
CA ILE A 401 -10.10 -0.36 -12.03
C ILE A 401 -10.67 1.01 -11.67
N ALA A 402 -10.37 2.05 -12.46
CA ALA A 402 -10.77 3.43 -12.16
C ALA A 402 -12.25 3.74 -12.45
N THR A 403 -12.94 2.85 -13.16
CA THR A 403 -14.37 2.99 -13.48
C THR A 403 -15.18 3.27 -12.19
N ASP A 404 -16.06 4.28 -12.22
CA ASP A 404 -16.91 4.75 -11.10
C ASP A 404 -16.20 5.16 -9.80
N LEU A 405 -14.87 5.35 -9.83
CA LEU A 405 -14.16 5.89 -8.66
C LEU A 405 -14.32 7.40 -8.58
N VAL A 406 -14.41 7.93 -7.36
CA VAL A 406 -14.48 9.36 -7.11
C VAL A 406 -13.23 9.77 -6.33
N PRO A 407 -12.27 10.47 -6.96
CA PRO A 407 -11.06 10.90 -6.29
C PRO A 407 -11.32 12.06 -5.34
N ASN A 408 -10.40 12.30 -4.42
CA ASN A 408 -10.37 13.53 -3.65
C ASN A 408 -9.94 14.68 -4.57
N PRO A 409 -10.76 15.73 -4.78
CA PRO A 409 -10.47 16.78 -5.75
C PRO A 409 -9.24 17.63 -5.38
N LYS A 410 -8.80 17.59 -4.12
CA LYS A 410 -7.58 18.27 -3.68
C LYS A 410 -6.31 17.51 -4.06
N PHE A 411 -6.39 16.20 -4.25
CA PHE A 411 -5.23 15.38 -4.59
C PHE A 411 -4.77 15.67 -6.02
N TYR A 412 -3.48 15.99 -6.14
CA TYR A 412 -2.83 16.38 -7.39
C TYR A 412 -3.48 17.57 -8.11
N GLY A 413 -4.35 18.34 -7.44
CA GLY A 413 -5.04 19.49 -8.04
C GLY A 413 -4.05 20.50 -8.64
N ASP A 414 -3.03 20.86 -7.88
CA ASP A 414 -1.96 21.77 -8.33
C ASP A 414 -1.20 21.22 -9.54
N VAL A 415 -0.93 19.91 -9.59
CA VAL A 415 -0.26 19.26 -10.72
C VAL A 415 -1.15 19.30 -11.96
N LYS A 416 -2.45 19.02 -11.80
CA LYS A 416 -3.44 19.07 -12.89
C LYS A 416 -3.57 20.49 -13.46
N GLU A 417 -3.62 21.49 -12.58
CA GLU A 417 -3.66 22.91 -12.97
C GLU A 417 -2.40 23.33 -13.73
N GLN A 418 -1.22 22.96 -13.24
CA GLN A 418 0.05 23.29 -13.91
C GLN A 418 0.21 22.60 -15.27
N ILE A 419 -0.30 21.37 -15.42
CA ILE A 419 -0.35 20.66 -16.70
C ILE A 419 -1.26 21.41 -17.69
N GLU A 420 -2.46 21.80 -17.25
CA GLU A 420 -3.43 22.53 -18.08
C GLU A 420 -2.87 23.90 -18.49
N ASP A 421 -2.20 24.62 -17.60
CA ASP A 421 -1.59 25.92 -17.88
C ASP A 421 -0.53 25.85 -19.00
N VAL A 422 0.35 24.84 -18.97
CA VAL A 422 1.36 24.67 -20.03
C VAL A 422 0.71 24.33 -21.37
N PHE A 423 -0.36 23.55 -21.34
CA PHE A 423 -1.11 23.23 -22.55
C PHE A 423 -1.76 24.49 -23.15
N GLN A 424 -2.55 25.24 -22.36
CA GLN A 424 -3.28 26.42 -22.84
C GLN A 424 -2.37 27.55 -23.34
N ASN A 425 -1.19 27.72 -22.74
CA ASN A 425 -0.25 28.76 -23.13
C ASN A 425 0.53 28.47 -24.43
N LYS A 426 0.48 27.24 -24.96
CA LYS A 426 1.09 26.91 -26.28
C LYS A 426 0.18 27.13 -27.47
N TRP A 427 -1.13 27.30 -27.23
CA TRP A 427 -2.13 27.55 -28.27
C TRP A 427 -2.58 29.04 -28.34
N LYS A 428 -1.89 29.93 -27.63
CA LYS A 428 -1.94 31.39 -27.80
C LYS A 428 -0.68 31.86 -28.51
#